data_AF-A0A4Y2CB21-F1
#
_entry.id   AF-A0A4Y2CB21-F1
#
_cell.length_a   1.000
_cell.length_b   1.000
_cell.length_c   1.000
_cell.angle_alpha   90.00
_cell.angle_beta   90.00
_cell.angle_gamma   90.00
#
_symmetry.space_group_name_H-M   'P 1'
#
loop_
_entity.id
_entity.type
_entity.pdbx_description
1 polymer ?
#
loop_
_entity_poly.entity_id
_entity_poly.type
_entity_poly.pdbx_seq_one_letter_code
_entity_poly.pdbx_strand_id
1 'polypeptide(L)'
;MHRLVQEHPTTSVKMVFLEDKNLDMRRYNAPTLCTEVTAIFVGDNGESPANRDICVYPVGDTCQSISPLNQCCDPVTDPLLFPRGECSWNSGMEHVEERRTAKRTRVTQLQYYAYRLSQRNGFSILHNSGKLFQQYIVDAYVKTEGSRLHFLRQNQKDLRIELYRGLLDALECRAHNENICTGKLIILPSSFQGSPRHMQQNYQDAMAMVRKFGKPNLFLTFTCNPSWSEILNSMEGVQSPEDRPDIIVRVFNKKLKELLEDIFKHGIFGTVLAYIYVIEFQKRGLPHAHILLTLDSESKIRIKDDIDKFVSTEFPDPCTDLRLFQIVTKCMVHGPCGTININSPFMRDGQCWKSFPKQFKDDTEENVNGYPIYRRRATELVQVGKYSIDNRWVVPYNPWLLKKFNAHINVEVCASVKSVKYLYMYTKNMMKPRSK
;
A
#
# COMPACT_ATOMS: atom_id res chain seq x y z
N MET A 1 -25.68 1.18 -29.46
CA MET A 1 -24.97 1.21 -30.75
C MET A 1 -25.82 1.66 -31.93
N HIS A 2 -27.10 1.30 -32.08
CA HIS A 2 -27.82 1.57 -33.35
C HIS A 2 -28.15 3.05 -33.66
N ARG A 3 -28.40 3.92 -32.65
CA ARG A 3 -28.71 5.36 -32.89
C ARG A 3 -27.48 6.27 -33.01
N LEU A 4 -26.45 6.07 -32.18
CA LEU A 4 -25.20 6.85 -32.24
C LEU A 4 -24.37 6.59 -33.53
N VAL A 5 -24.58 5.44 -34.18
CA VAL A 5 -23.93 5.07 -35.45
C VAL A 5 -24.64 5.72 -36.66
N GLN A 6 -25.89 6.16 -36.52
CA GLN A 6 -26.65 6.74 -37.63
C GLN A 6 -26.45 8.25 -37.81
N GLU A 7 -26.07 8.98 -36.75
CA GLU A 7 -25.96 10.45 -36.79
C GLU A 7 -24.52 10.96 -37.02
N HIS A 8 -23.52 10.06 -37.02
CA HIS A 8 -22.12 10.42 -37.26
C HIS A 8 -21.51 9.52 -38.33
N PRO A 9 -20.80 10.07 -39.35
CA PRO A 9 -20.13 9.25 -40.35
C PRO A 9 -19.15 8.31 -39.66
N THR A 10 -19.36 7.00 -39.82
CA THR A 10 -18.54 5.96 -39.21
C THR A 10 -17.13 5.98 -39.80
N THR A 11 -16.18 6.55 -39.07
CA THR A 11 -14.76 6.33 -39.33
C THR A 11 -14.39 4.94 -38.85
N SER A 12 -13.97 4.06 -39.77
CA SER A 12 -13.41 2.76 -39.40
C SER A 12 -12.07 2.99 -38.71
N VAL A 13 -11.88 2.44 -37.52
CA VAL A 13 -10.70 2.63 -36.68
C VAL A 13 -10.13 1.28 -36.30
N LYS A 14 -8.82 1.11 -36.40
CA LYS A 14 -8.10 -0.10 -35.94
C LYS A 14 -7.37 0.19 -34.63
N MET A 15 -7.64 -0.64 -33.62
CA MET A 15 -6.90 -0.65 -32.35
C MET A 15 -5.77 -1.67 -32.44
N VAL A 16 -4.54 -1.27 -32.11
CA VAL A 16 -3.34 -2.12 -32.17
C VAL A 16 -2.66 -2.11 -30.81
N PHE A 17 -2.53 -3.28 -30.18
CA PHE A 17 -1.71 -3.45 -28.98
C PHE A 17 -0.26 -3.69 -29.45
N LEU A 18 0.63 -2.73 -29.19
CA LEU A 18 2.05 -2.87 -29.51
C LEU A 18 2.74 -3.65 -28.40
N GLU A 19 3.13 -4.88 -28.72
CA GLU A 19 4.01 -5.70 -27.88
C GLU A 19 5.45 -5.41 -28.30
N ASP A 20 6.26 -4.81 -27.42
CA ASP A 20 7.68 -4.57 -27.71
C ASP A 20 8.44 -5.90 -27.69
N LYS A 21 8.82 -6.37 -28.88
CA LYS A 21 9.56 -7.63 -29.09
C LYS A 21 10.97 -7.62 -28.47
N ASN A 22 11.46 -6.45 -28.04
CA ASN A 22 12.78 -6.30 -27.40
C ASN A 22 12.72 -6.32 -25.87
N LEU A 23 11.53 -6.46 -25.26
CA LEU A 23 11.41 -6.66 -23.82
C LEU A 23 11.98 -8.04 -23.43
N ASP A 24 13.08 -8.02 -22.67
CA ASP A 24 13.69 -9.23 -22.11
C ASP A 24 12.72 -9.93 -21.15
N MET A 25 12.06 -10.98 -21.66
CA MET A 25 11.12 -11.83 -20.91
C MET A 25 11.75 -12.52 -19.68
N ARG A 26 13.08 -12.45 -19.51
CA ARG A 26 13.80 -13.06 -18.38
C ARG A 26 14.17 -12.06 -17.28
N ARG A 27 13.99 -10.75 -17.49
CA ARG A 27 14.33 -9.70 -16.51
C ARG A 27 13.21 -9.37 -15.51
N TYR A 28 11.99 -9.76 -15.83
CA TYR A 28 10.87 -9.80 -14.89
C TYR A 28 10.53 -11.27 -14.70
N ASN A 29 10.64 -11.79 -13.48
CA ASN A 29 10.13 -13.13 -13.19
C ASN A 29 8.69 -13.17 -13.72
N ALA A 30 8.39 -14.11 -14.63
CA ALA A 30 7.03 -14.39 -15.04
C ALA A 30 6.19 -14.52 -13.76
N PRO A 31 5.06 -13.81 -13.62
CA PRO A 31 4.14 -14.03 -12.52
C PRO A 31 3.79 -15.52 -12.53
N THR A 32 4.32 -16.27 -11.56
CA THR A 32 4.15 -17.73 -11.51
C THR A 32 2.73 -18.13 -11.11
N LEU A 33 1.89 -17.13 -10.75
CA LEU A 33 0.46 -17.24 -10.53
C LEU A 33 -0.22 -16.07 -11.25
N CYS A 34 -0.90 -16.35 -12.36
CA CYS A 34 -1.54 -15.39 -13.25
C CYS A 34 -2.81 -14.71 -12.67
N THR A 35 -2.84 -14.32 -11.39
CA THR A 35 -4.05 -13.81 -10.73
C THR A 35 -4.01 -12.34 -10.31
N GLU A 36 -2.86 -11.67 -10.35
CA GLU A 36 -2.71 -10.34 -9.77
C GLU A 36 -2.39 -9.26 -10.83
N VAL A 37 -3.07 -8.12 -10.75
CA VAL A 37 -2.72 -6.91 -11.51
C VAL A 37 -1.79 -6.05 -10.65
N THR A 38 -0.56 -5.82 -11.10
CA THR A 38 0.41 -4.95 -10.42
C THR A 38 0.78 -3.79 -11.34
N ALA A 39 0.79 -2.56 -10.81
CA ALA A 39 1.38 -1.42 -11.49
C ALA A 39 2.88 -1.34 -11.18
N ILE A 40 3.73 -1.47 -12.19
CA ILE A 40 5.18 -1.24 -12.06
C ILE A 40 5.52 -0.07 -12.97
N PHE A 41 6.08 1.00 -12.39
CA PHE A 41 6.57 2.14 -13.15
C PHE A 41 8.00 1.85 -13.61
N VAL A 42 8.20 1.76 -14.93
CA VAL A 42 9.53 1.69 -15.55
C VAL A 42 9.63 2.86 -16.50
N GLY A 43 10.22 3.94 -16.05
CA GLY A 43 10.73 5.02 -16.89
C GLY A 43 12.22 5.16 -16.62
N ASP A 44 12.96 5.80 -17.53
CA ASP A 44 14.42 5.97 -17.44
C ASP A 44 14.89 6.56 -16.09
N ASN A 45 13.98 7.25 -15.37
CA ASN A 45 14.19 7.82 -14.04
C ASN A 45 13.09 7.49 -13.00
N GLY A 46 12.28 6.43 -13.21
CA GLY A 46 11.15 6.09 -12.33
C GLY A 46 9.93 7.02 -12.45
N GLU A 47 9.87 7.84 -13.50
CA GLU A 47 8.68 8.62 -13.85
C GLU A 47 7.57 7.69 -14.39
N SER A 48 6.31 8.04 -14.11
CA SER A 48 5.19 7.48 -14.88
C SER A 48 5.35 7.89 -16.35
N PRO A 49 5.10 7.00 -17.32
CA PRO A 49 5.16 7.34 -18.74
C PRO A 49 4.38 8.63 -18.99
N ALA A 50 5.03 9.62 -19.60
CA ALA A 50 4.43 10.95 -19.85
C ALA A 50 3.21 10.84 -20.77
N ASN A 51 3.23 9.84 -21.65
CA ASN A 51 2.11 9.44 -22.49
C ASN A 51 1.83 7.95 -22.23
N ARG A 52 0.57 7.62 -21.99
CA ARG A 52 0.08 6.32 -22.43
C ARG A 52 -0.16 6.51 -23.92
N ASP A 53 0.69 5.94 -24.76
CA ASP A 53 0.59 6.05 -26.21
C ASP A 53 -0.63 5.27 -26.72
N ILE A 54 -1.82 5.80 -26.44
CA ILE A 54 -3.06 5.32 -27.05
C ILE A 54 -3.10 5.96 -28.42
N CYS A 55 -2.66 5.19 -29.40
CA CYS A 55 -2.66 5.56 -30.80
C CYS A 55 -3.90 5.00 -31.47
N VAL A 56 -4.64 5.88 -32.14
CA VAL A 56 -5.78 5.55 -32.98
C VAL A 56 -5.31 5.57 -34.42
N TYR A 57 -5.59 4.49 -35.15
CA TYR A 57 -5.34 4.39 -36.58
C TYR A 57 -6.68 4.47 -37.32
N PRO A 58 -7.09 5.66 -37.80
CA PRO A 58 -8.22 5.76 -38.70
C PRO A 58 -7.88 5.06 -40.02
N VAL A 59 -8.81 4.28 -40.57
CA VAL A 59 -8.61 3.61 -41.85
C VAL A 59 -8.48 4.66 -42.95
N GLY A 60 -7.29 4.73 -43.57
CA GLY A 60 -6.97 5.68 -44.63
C GLY A 60 -6.34 6.99 -44.16
N ASP A 61 -6.05 7.14 -42.87
CA ASP A 61 -5.39 8.32 -42.31
C ASP A 61 -4.13 7.95 -41.51
N THR A 62 -3.37 8.97 -41.15
CA THR A 62 -2.21 8.90 -40.28
C THR A 62 -2.59 8.61 -38.84
N CYS A 63 -1.68 7.93 -38.13
CA CYS A 63 -1.82 7.61 -36.71
C CYS A 63 -2.02 8.88 -35.88
N GLN A 64 -3.04 8.88 -35.01
CA GLN A 64 -3.33 9.98 -34.09
C GLN A 64 -3.16 9.52 -32.64
N SER A 65 -2.40 10.29 -31.85
CA SER A 65 -2.26 10.02 -30.42
C SER A 65 -3.42 10.64 -29.62
N ILE A 66 -3.99 9.88 -28.70
CA ILE A 66 -5.02 10.37 -27.77
C ILE A 66 -4.34 10.77 -26.46
N SER A 67 -4.51 12.03 -26.08
CA SER A 67 -4.10 12.52 -24.77
C SER A 67 -4.80 11.74 -23.64
N PRO A 68 -4.10 11.38 -22.55
CA PRO A 68 -4.72 10.81 -21.35
C PRO A 68 -5.81 11.68 -20.71
N LEU A 69 -5.89 12.97 -21.07
CA LEU A 69 -6.91 13.92 -20.61
C LEU A 69 -8.13 14.00 -21.55
N ASN A 70 -8.11 13.27 -22.67
CA ASN A 70 -9.20 13.24 -23.63
C ASN A 70 -10.35 12.36 -23.11
N GLN A 71 -11.58 12.82 -23.32
CA GLN A 71 -12.81 12.12 -22.92
C GLN A 71 -13.01 10.74 -23.59
N CYS A 72 -12.32 10.48 -24.69
CA CYS A 72 -12.32 9.18 -25.38
C CYS A 72 -11.24 8.24 -24.85
N CYS A 73 -10.38 8.68 -23.93
CA CYS A 73 -9.25 7.86 -23.46
C CYS A 73 -9.71 6.59 -22.73
N ASP A 74 -10.58 6.68 -21.72
CA ASP A 74 -11.05 5.48 -21.00
C ASP A 74 -11.90 4.56 -21.91
N PRO A 75 -12.87 5.07 -22.71
CA PRO A 75 -13.68 4.20 -23.57
C PRO A 75 -12.87 3.47 -24.64
N VAL A 76 -11.77 4.07 -25.13
CA VAL A 76 -10.85 3.41 -26.08
C VAL A 76 -9.94 2.41 -25.36
N THR A 77 -9.54 2.68 -24.11
CA THR A 77 -8.69 1.75 -23.34
C THR A 77 -9.48 0.53 -22.85
N ASP A 78 -10.70 0.76 -22.35
CA ASP A 78 -11.53 -0.22 -21.68
C ASP A 78 -12.92 -0.33 -22.32
N PRO A 79 -13.04 -0.64 -23.63
CA PRO A 79 -14.31 -0.57 -24.37
C PRO A 79 -15.43 -1.45 -23.76
N LEU A 80 -15.07 -2.55 -23.10
CA LEU A 80 -16.02 -3.43 -22.41
C LEU A 80 -16.67 -2.76 -21.18
N LEU A 81 -16.00 -1.77 -20.57
CA LEU A 81 -16.54 -0.98 -19.45
C LEU A 81 -17.40 0.20 -19.93
N PHE A 82 -17.44 0.47 -21.23
CA PHE A 82 -18.16 1.58 -21.87
C PHE A 82 -18.98 1.08 -23.07
N PRO A 83 -19.93 0.15 -22.87
CA PRO A 83 -20.65 -0.50 -23.97
C PRO A 83 -21.55 0.43 -24.79
N ARG A 84 -21.82 1.65 -24.28
CA ARG A 84 -22.58 2.66 -25.02
C ARG A 84 -21.69 3.74 -25.65
N GLY A 85 -20.36 3.62 -25.50
CA GLY A 85 -19.40 4.60 -26.00
C GLY A 85 -19.48 5.94 -25.28
N GLU A 86 -19.95 5.95 -24.02
CA GLU A 86 -20.06 7.18 -23.24
C GLU A 86 -18.70 7.80 -22.94
N CYS A 87 -18.62 9.13 -22.97
CA CYS A 87 -17.39 9.87 -22.71
C CYS A 87 -16.94 9.68 -21.25
N SER A 88 -15.62 9.57 -21.05
CA SER A 88 -14.99 9.63 -19.74
C SER A 88 -14.73 11.06 -19.29
N TRP A 89 -14.04 11.20 -18.16
CA TRP A 89 -13.69 12.50 -17.59
C TRP A 89 -13.04 13.43 -18.60
N ASN A 90 -13.41 14.71 -18.56
CA ASN A 90 -12.76 15.77 -19.31
C ASN A 90 -12.65 17.05 -18.48
N SER A 91 -11.71 17.92 -18.87
CA SER A 91 -11.40 19.16 -18.15
C SER A 91 -12.50 20.22 -18.20
N GLY A 92 -13.53 20.03 -19.03
CA GLY A 92 -14.70 20.89 -19.14
C GLY A 92 -15.88 20.45 -18.27
N MET A 93 -15.82 19.28 -17.61
CA MET A 93 -16.93 18.80 -16.77
C MET A 93 -17.19 19.74 -15.60
N GLU A 94 -18.37 20.35 -15.56
CA GLU A 94 -18.78 21.26 -14.49
C GLU A 94 -19.46 20.52 -13.34
N HIS A 95 -19.35 21.07 -12.12
CA HIS A 95 -20.17 20.62 -11.00
C HIS A 95 -21.64 21.02 -11.22
N VAL A 96 -22.56 20.31 -10.57
CA VAL A 96 -23.93 20.80 -10.37
C VAL A 96 -23.90 22.10 -9.57
N GLU A 97 -24.84 23.00 -9.82
CA GLU A 97 -24.84 24.35 -9.24
C GLU A 97 -24.68 24.34 -7.72
N GLU A 98 -25.36 23.44 -7.00
CA GLU A 98 -25.30 23.38 -5.52
C GLU A 98 -23.93 22.95 -4.98
N ARG A 99 -23.09 22.32 -5.81
CA ARG A 99 -21.74 21.86 -5.41
C ARG A 99 -20.62 22.75 -5.97
N ARG A 100 -20.95 23.77 -6.76
CA ARG A 100 -19.98 24.76 -7.22
C ARG A 100 -19.56 25.62 -6.03
N THR A 101 -18.27 25.91 -5.97
CA THR A 101 -17.73 26.94 -5.08
C THR A 101 -17.00 27.97 -5.93
N ALA A 102 -16.79 29.17 -5.39
CA ALA A 102 -16.04 30.23 -6.07
C ALA A 102 -14.65 29.77 -6.56
N LYS A 103 -14.05 28.76 -5.89
CA LYS A 103 -12.73 28.20 -6.23
C LYS A 103 -12.80 26.88 -7.01
N ARG A 104 -13.94 26.21 -7.06
CA ARG A 104 -14.09 24.88 -7.69
C ARG A 104 -15.44 24.79 -8.39
N THR A 105 -15.41 25.11 -9.68
CA THR A 105 -16.57 25.03 -10.59
C THR A 105 -16.59 23.73 -11.40
N ARG A 106 -15.45 23.03 -11.50
CA ARG A 106 -15.28 21.83 -12.33
C ARG A 106 -15.03 20.57 -11.52
N VAL A 107 -15.49 19.44 -12.06
CA VAL A 107 -15.28 18.10 -11.52
C VAL A 107 -13.83 17.70 -11.72
N THR A 108 -13.12 17.42 -10.63
CA THR A 108 -11.75 16.91 -10.72
C THR A 108 -11.74 15.45 -11.16
N GLN A 109 -10.66 15.00 -11.79
CA GLN A 109 -10.50 13.62 -12.22
C GLN A 109 -10.67 12.62 -11.05
N LEU A 110 -10.15 12.96 -9.86
CA LEU A 110 -10.34 12.15 -8.65
C LEU A 110 -11.81 12.06 -8.22
N GLN A 111 -12.58 13.16 -8.30
CA GLN A 111 -14.01 13.15 -8.00
C GLN A 111 -14.79 12.28 -8.99
N TYR A 112 -14.44 12.34 -10.27
CA TYR A 112 -15.07 11.51 -11.30
C TYR A 112 -14.81 10.02 -11.06
N TYR A 113 -13.55 9.62 -10.83
CA TYR A 113 -13.25 8.21 -10.57
C TYR A 113 -13.81 7.74 -9.23
N ALA A 114 -13.79 8.55 -8.18
CA ALA A 114 -14.46 8.22 -6.92
C ALA A 114 -15.97 7.98 -7.12
N TYR A 115 -16.61 8.79 -7.96
CA TYR A 115 -18.01 8.59 -8.36
C TYR A 115 -18.17 7.30 -9.17
N ARG A 116 -17.31 7.00 -10.16
CA ARG A 116 -17.40 5.76 -10.94
C ARG A 116 -17.26 4.52 -10.05
N LEU A 117 -16.31 4.54 -9.12
CA LEU A 117 -16.02 3.44 -8.18
C LEU A 117 -17.03 3.30 -7.04
N SER A 118 -17.98 4.23 -6.88
CA SER A 118 -19.01 4.10 -5.83
C SER A 118 -20.01 3.00 -6.17
N GLN A 119 -20.28 2.11 -5.21
CA GLN A 119 -21.35 1.10 -5.31
C GLN A 119 -22.70 1.83 -5.40
N ARG A 120 -23.58 1.35 -6.28
CA ARG A 120 -24.97 1.81 -6.41
C ARG A 120 -25.88 0.59 -6.44
N ASN A 121 -27.18 0.82 -6.22
CA ASN A 121 -28.18 -0.23 -6.38
C ASN A 121 -28.25 -0.65 -7.85
N GLY A 122 -28.25 -1.95 -8.09
CA GLY A 122 -28.34 -2.55 -9.43
C GLY A 122 -27.00 -3.01 -9.98
N PHE A 123 -27.05 -3.65 -11.16
CA PHE A 123 -25.88 -4.24 -11.80
C PHE A 123 -24.88 -3.17 -12.25
N SER A 124 -23.62 -3.33 -11.82
CA SER A 124 -22.50 -2.51 -12.26
C SER A 124 -21.55 -3.35 -13.12
N ILE A 125 -21.45 -3.05 -14.41
CA ILE A 125 -20.47 -3.66 -15.31
C ILE A 125 -19.07 -3.49 -14.73
N LEU A 126 -18.77 -2.27 -14.25
CA LEU A 126 -17.48 -1.92 -13.69
C LEU A 126 -17.08 -2.85 -12.54
N HIS A 127 -17.95 -3.03 -11.54
CA HIS A 127 -17.63 -3.83 -10.35
C HIS A 127 -17.66 -5.35 -10.61
N ASN A 128 -18.30 -5.79 -11.69
CA ASN A 128 -18.39 -7.20 -12.09
C ASN A 128 -17.34 -7.62 -13.13
N SER A 129 -16.40 -6.75 -13.47
CA SER A 129 -15.39 -7.00 -14.51
C SER A 129 -14.07 -7.61 -13.99
N GLY A 130 -14.00 -8.00 -12.72
CA GLY A 130 -12.85 -8.72 -12.13
C GLY A 130 -11.50 -8.03 -12.38
N LYS A 131 -10.56 -8.70 -13.05
CA LYS A 131 -9.23 -8.12 -13.34
C LYS A 131 -9.29 -6.84 -14.18
N LEU A 132 -10.27 -6.71 -15.09
CA LEU A 132 -10.44 -5.49 -15.88
C LEU A 132 -10.84 -4.31 -14.98
N PHE A 133 -11.59 -4.56 -13.90
CA PHE A 133 -11.86 -3.54 -12.88
C PHE A 133 -10.59 -3.10 -12.15
N GLN A 134 -9.73 -4.05 -11.77
CA GLN A 134 -8.44 -3.74 -11.14
C GLN A 134 -7.55 -2.90 -12.07
N GLN A 135 -7.47 -3.28 -13.34
CA GLN A 135 -6.75 -2.51 -14.36
C GLN A 135 -7.32 -1.10 -14.51
N TYR A 136 -8.65 -0.95 -14.58
CA TYR A 136 -9.29 0.36 -14.66
C TYR A 136 -8.95 1.26 -13.47
N ILE A 137 -8.87 0.71 -12.25
CA ILE A 137 -8.45 1.47 -11.05
C ILE A 137 -7.00 1.94 -11.18
N VAL A 138 -6.09 1.06 -11.61
CA VAL A 138 -4.67 1.40 -11.85
C VAL A 138 -4.56 2.50 -12.90
N ASP A 139 -5.34 2.40 -13.97
CA ASP A 139 -5.37 3.34 -15.07
C ASP A 139 -5.87 4.71 -14.63
N ALA A 140 -6.96 4.73 -13.88
CA ALA A 140 -7.50 5.93 -13.25
C ALA A 140 -6.49 6.61 -12.32
N TYR A 141 -5.75 5.82 -11.51
CA TYR A 141 -4.71 6.33 -10.62
C TYR A 141 -3.56 6.95 -11.41
N VAL A 142 -3.02 6.23 -12.41
CA VAL A 142 -1.91 6.69 -13.25
C VAL A 142 -2.28 7.97 -14.00
N LYS A 143 -3.49 8.05 -14.55
CA LYS A 143 -3.98 9.27 -15.23
C LYS A 143 -4.07 10.45 -14.26
N THR A 144 -4.59 10.22 -13.06
CA THR A 144 -4.72 11.25 -12.02
C THR A 144 -3.35 11.76 -11.55
N GLU A 145 -2.39 10.86 -11.30
CA GLU A 145 -1.03 11.24 -10.89
C GLU A 145 -0.25 11.90 -12.04
N GLY A 146 -0.40 11.41 -13.26
CA GLY A 146 0.18 12.04 -14.46
C GLY A 146 -0.32 13.47 -14.65
N SER A 147 -1.62 13.71 -14.46
CA SER A 147 -2.23 15.04 -14.50
C SER A 147 -1.65 15.98 -13.42
N ARG A 148 -1.47 15.47 -12.19
CA ARG A 148 -0.83 16.23 -11.09
C ARG A 148 0.62 16.57 -11.41
N LEU A 149 1.39 15.61 -11.90
CA LEU A 149 2.79 15.83 -12.30
C LEU A 149 2.90 16.83 -13.45
N HIS A 150 2.01 16.74 -14.44
CA HIS A 150 1.94 17.69 -15.54
C HIS A 150 1.67 19.11 -15.02
N PHE A 151 0.70 19.27 -14.12
CA PHE A 151 0.44 20.55 -13.49
C PHE A 151 1.69 21.09 -12.77
N LEU A 152 2.36 20.29 -11.95
CA LEU A 152 3.59 20.71 -11.27
C LEU A 152 4.68 21.13 -12.26
N ARG A 153 4.87 20.38 -13.34
CA ARG A 153 5.83 20.67 -14.42
C ARG A 153 5.57 22.01 -15.10
N GLN A 154 4.31 22.37 -15.34
CA GLN A 154 3.95 23.61 -16.02
C GLN A 154 3.91 24.84 -15.09
N ASN A 155 3.65 24.64 -13.80
CA ASN A 155 3.41 25.74 -12.84
C ASN A 155 4.59 25.93 -11.86
N GLN A 156 5.82 25.59 -12.28
CA GLN A 156 7.01 25.71 -11.42
C GLN A 156 7.23 27.14 -10.87
N LYS A 157 6.90 28.19 -11.65
CA LYS A 157 7.07 29.58 -11.21
C LYS A 157 6.17 29.94 -10.02
N ASP A 158 4.95 29.41 -9.99
CA ASP A 158 3.96 29.70 -8.95
C ASP A 158 4.23 28.94 -7.63
N LEU A 159 5.05 27.89 -7.69
CA LEU A 159 5.40 27.04 -6.54
C LEU A 159 6.44 27.66 -5.58
N ARG A 160 6.63 29.00 -5.62
CA ARG A 160 7.61 29.76 -4.80
C ARG A 160 9.00 29.12 -4.79
N ILE A 161 9.46 28.71 -5.98
CA ILE A 161 10.73 27.99 -6.12
C ILE A 161 11.96 28.88 -5.82
N GLU A 162 11.79 30.19 -5.81
CA GLU A 162 12.84 31.17 -5.51
C GLU A 162 13.52 30.94 -4.15
N LEU A 163 12.83 30.31 -3.19
CA LEU A 163 13.39 29.87 -1.91
C LEU A 163 14.42 28.72 -2.02
N TYR A 164 14.58 28.12 -3.21
CA TYR A 164 15.43 26.93 -3.43
C TYR A 164 16.66 27.21 -4.28
N ARG A 165 17.03 28.49 -4.47
CA ARG A 165 18.20 28.91 -5.27
C ARG A 165 19.50 28.20 -4.84
N GLY A 166 19.75 28.10 -3.54
CA GLY A 166 20.93 27.40 -3.02
C GLY A 166 20.97 25.89 -3.32
N LEU A 167 19.82 25.24 -3.54
CA LEU A 167 19.79 23.84 -4.00
C LEU A 167 20.07 23.74 -5.50
N LEU A 168 19.58 24.69 -6.30
CA LEU A 168 19.88 24.77 -7.73
C LEU A 168 21.37 24.94 -7.94
N ASP A 169 21.99 25.89 -7.24
CA ASP A 169 23.43 26.16 -7.30
C ASP A 169 24.24 24.90 -6.94
N ALA A 170 23.86 24.19 -5.88
CA ALA A 170 24.54 22.95 -5.46
C ALA A 170 24.40 21.81 -6.50
N LEU A 171 23.24 21.70 -7.16
CA LEU A 171 23.00 20.69 -8.20
C LEU A 171 23.74 21.02 -9.50
N GLU A 172 23.78 22.30 -9.88
CA GLU A 172 24.54 22.78 -11.04
C GLU A 172 26.04 22.57 -10.85
N CYS A 173 26.59 22.90 -9.67
CA CYS A 173 27.99 22.61 -9.33
C CYS A 173 28.30 21.11 -9.43
N ARG A 174 27.39 20.25 -8.95
CA ARG A 174 27.57 18.80 -9.02
C ARG A 174 27.52 18.29 -10.46
N ALA A 175 26.55 18.74 -11.25
CA ALA A 175 26.41 18.37 -12.65
C ALA A 175 27.62 18.80 -13.48
N HIS A 176 28.15 19.99 -13.21
CA HIS A 176 29.39 20.49 -13.80
C HIS A 176 30.59 19.60 -13.44
N ASN A 177 30.73 19.24 -12.15
CA ASN A 177 31.82 18.38 -11.68
C ASN A 177 31.73 16.93 -12.21
N GLU A 178 30.52 16.42 -12.45
CA GLU A 178 30.27 15.05 -12.93
C GLU A 178 30.07 14.98 -14.46
N ASN A 179 30.21 16.08 -15.20
CA ASN A 179 29.97 16.19 -16.64
C ASN A 179 28.58 15.70 -17.09
N ILE A 180 27.57 15.90 -16.25
CA ILE A 180 26.18 15.48 -16.51
C ILE A 180 25.43 16.61 -17.22
N CYS A 181 24.87 16.32 -18.39
CA CYS A 181 23.96 17.24 -19.07
C CYS A 181 22.66 17.36 -18.26
N THR A 182 22.45 18.53 -17.65
CA THR A 182 21.28 18.80 -16.81
C THR A 182 20.09 19.14 -17.71
N GLY A 183 19.07 18.27 -17.72
CA GLY A 183 17.77 18.58 -18.32
C GLY A 183 17.03 19.67 -17.55
N LYS A 184 15.78 19.98 -17.95
CA LYS A 184 14.94 20.93 -17.22
C LYS A 184 14.64 20.40 -15.82
N LEU A 185 15.17 21.05 -14.78
CA LEU A 185 14.90 20.66 -13.40
C LEU A 185 13.44 20.95 -13.03
N ILE A 186 12.75 19.92 -12.53
CA ILE A 186 11.39 20.04 -11.99
C ILE A 186 11.47 19.69 -10.51
N ILE A 187 11.09 20.64 -9.66
CA ILE A 187 11.05 20.44 -8.22
C ILE A 187 9.65 19.95 -7.84
N LEU A 188 9.59 18.75 -7.27
CA LEU A 188 8.38 18.24 -6.63
C LEU A 188 8.30 18.80 -5.19
N PRO A 189 7.21 19.47 -4.80
CA PRO A 189 7.02 19.94 -3.44
C PRO A 189 6.81 18.77 -2.47
N SER A 190 7.00 18.99 -1.17
CA SER A 190 6.73 17.98 -0.14
C SER A 190 5.24 17.62 0.01
N SER A 191 4.35 18.43 -0.56
CA SER A 191 2.92 18.11 -0.69
C SER A 191 2.62 17.05 -1.75
N PHE A 192 3.57 16.73 -2.64
CA PHE A 192 3.41 15.63 -3.59
C PHE A 192 3.76 14.30 -2.91
N GLN A 193 2.72 13.51 -2.61
CA GLN A 193 2.84 12.24 -1.91
C GLN A 193 3.81 11.29 -2.62
N GLY A 194 4.65 10.62 -1.83
CA GLY A 194 5.68 9.72 -2.36
C GLY A 194 6.96 10.42 -2.83
N SER A 195 6.98 11.72 -3.13
CA SER A 195 8.23 12.38 -3.53
C SER A 195 9.34 12.25 -2.46
N PRO A 196 10.63 12.29 -2.85
CA PRO A 196 11.73 12.27 -1.88
C PRO A 196 11.59 13.35 -0.77
N ARG A 197 11.06 14.53 -1.12
CA ARG A 197 10.81 15.61 -0.16
C ARG A 197 9.65 15.31 0.79
N HIS A 198 8.55 14.76 0.27
CA HIS A 198 7.44 14.31 1.10
C HIS A 198 7.92 13.28 2.13
N MET A 199 8.71 12.32 1.67
CA MET A 199 9.29 11.29 2.52
C MET A 199 10.25 11.86 3.57
N GLN A 200 11.08 12.83 3.18
CA GLN A 200 11.99 13.51 4.10
C GLN A 200 11.24 14.34 5.14
N GLN A 201 10.20 15.08 4.74
CA GLN A 201 9.37 15.85 5.67
C GLN A 201 8.71 14.93 6.70
N ASN A 202 8.03 13.87 6.25
CA ASN A 202 7.39 12.92 7.18
C ASN A 202 8.40 12.29 8.15
N TYR A 203 9.61 11.97 7.68
CA TYR A 203 10.67 11.47 8.54
C TYR A 203 11.11 12.52 9.57
N GLN A 204 11.28 13.78 9.17
CA GLN A 204 11.63 14.87 10.08
C GLN A 204 10.54 15.10 11.13
N ASP A 205 9.27 15.07 10.73
CA ASP A 205 8.11 15.19 11.64
C ASP A 205 8.11 14.05 12.66
N ALA A 206 8.30 12.81 12.20
CA ALA A 206 8.44 11.64 13.07
C ALA A 206 9.61 11.79 14.06
N MET A 207 10.77 12.27 13.61
CA MET A 207 11.91 12.51 14.49
C MET A 207 11.67 13.65 15.49
N ALA A 208 10.91 14.68 15.10
CA ALA A 208 10.50 15.75 16.01
C ALA A 208 9.57 15.22 17.11
N MET A 209 8.64 14.32 16.76
CA MET A 209 7.80 13.63 17.76
C MET A 209 8.64 12.80 18.73
N VAL A 210 9.61 12.03 18.22
CA VAL A 210 10.52 11.23 19.04
C VAL A 210 11.36 12.12 19.97
N ARG A 211 11.82 13.28 19.47
CA ARG A 211 12.57 14.23 20.29
C ARG A 211 11.72 14.83 21.41
N LYS A 212 10.43 15.09 21.16
CA LYS A 212 9.52 15.70 22.13
C LYS A 212 8.99 14.69 23.16
N PHE A 213 8.59 13.51 22.72
CA PHE A 213 7.87 12.53 23.55
C PHE A 213 8.73 11.33 23.96
N GLY A 214 9.94 11.20 23.41
CA GLY A 214 10.82 10.07 23.63
C GLY A 214 10.69 8.98 22.57
N LYS A 215 11.45 7.90 22.74
CA LYS A 215 11.40 6.76 21.81
C LYS A 215 10.04 6.03 21.90
N PRO A 216 9.52 5.48 20.79
CA PRO A 216 8.35 4.62 20.83
C PRO A 216 8.56 3.42 21.76
N ASN A 217 7.46 2.98 22.39
CA ASN A 217 7.41 1.83 23.30
C ASN A 217 6.88 0.57 22.60
N LEU A 218 5.94 0.71 21.67
CA LEU A 218 5.33 -0.41 20.95
C LEU A 218 5.40 -0.20 19.43
N PHE A 219 5.59 -1.29 18.71
CA PHE A 219 5.46 -1.40 17.27
C PHE A 219 4.38 -2.43 16.96
N LEU A 220 3.35 -2.00 16.27
CA LEU A 220 2.26 -2.86 15.84
C LEU A 220 2.28 -2.95 14.32
N THR A 221 1.93 -4.13 13.83
CA THR A 221 1.54 -4.28 12.44
C THR A 221 0.15 -4.86 12.34
N PHE A 222 -0.66 -4.36 11.41
CA PHE A 222 -2.03 -4.82 11.21
C PHE A 222 -2.27 -5.11 9.73
N THR A 223 -2.41 -6.39 9.39
CA THR A 223 -2.72 -6.83 8.01
C THR A 223 -4.21 -7.04 7.85
N CYS A 224 -4.77 -6.55 6.74
CA CYS A 224 -6.15 -6.85 6.35
C CYS A 224 -6.38 -8.38 6.28
N ASN A 225 -7.52 -8.84 6.80
CA ASN A 225 -7.96 -10.22 6.61
C ASN A 225 -9.09 -10.25 5.56
N PRO A 226 -8.86 -10.83 4.36
CA PRO A 226 -9.89 -10.89 3.32
C PRO A 226 -11.08 -11.80 3.69
N SER A 227 -10.93 -12.64 4.73
CA SER A 227 -12.00 -13.50 5.24
C SER A 227 -12.91 -12.81 6.28
N TRP A 228 -12.79 -11.49 6.50
CA TRP A 228 -13.75 -10.77 7.33
C TRP A 228 -15.16 -10.86 6.76
N SER A 229 -16.15 -11.08 7.63
CA SER A 229 -17.56 -11.17 7.25
C SER A 229 -18.03 -9.94 6.48
N GLU A 230 -17.55 -8.76 6.84
CA GLU A 230 -17.89 -7.49 6.18
C GLU A 230 -17.42 -7.45 4.72
N ILE A 231 -16.33 -8.15 4.40
CA ILE A 231 -15.84 -8.31 3.02
C ILE A 231 -16.67 -9.40 2.33
N LEU A 232 -16.74 -10.60 2.91
CA LEU A 232 -17.42 -11.75 2.29
C LEU A 232 -18.91 -11.49 2.03
N ASN A 233 -19.61 -10.85 2.96
CA ASN A 233 -21.02 -10.50 2.82
C ASN A 233 -21.26 -9.38 1.79
N SER A 234 -20.21 -8.66 1.37
CA SER A 234 -20.30 -7.62 0.34
C SER A 234 -19.98 -8.16 -1.07
N MET A 235 -19.64 -9.45 -1.21
CA MET A 235 -19.39 -10.07 -2.50
C MET A 235 -20.72 -10.45 -3.16
N GLU A 236 -20.84 -10.20 -4.46
CA GLU A 236 -22.02 -10.55 -5.26
C GLU A 236 -21.72 -11.69 -6.23
N GLY A 237 -22.61 -12.69 -6.29
CA GLY A 237 -22.50 -13.79 -7.25
C GLY A 237 -21.21 -14.60 -7.10
N VAL A 238 -20.36 -14.57 -8.12
CA VAL A 238 -19.09 -15.31 -8.19
C VAL A 238 -17.86 -14.48 -7.80
N GLN A 239 -18.06 -13.24 -7.31
CA GLN A 239 -16.95 -12.37 -6.90
C GLN A 239 -16.16 -12.96 -5.74
N SER A 240 -14.84 -12.86 -5.83
CA SER A 240 -13.93 -13.09 -4.72
C SER A 240 -13.44 -11.77 -4.13
N PRO A 241 -12.92 -11.74 -2.88
CA PRO A 241 -12.35 -10.53 -2.30
C PRO A 241 -11.29 -9.85 -3.20
N GLU A 242 -10.50 -10.66 -3.92
CA GLU A 242 -9.45 -10.19 -4.83
C GLU A 242 -10.03 -9.35 -5.97
N ASP A 243 -11.25 -9.65 -6.43
CA ASP A 243 -11.94 -8.89 -7.48
C ASP A 243 -12.41 -7.51 -6.99
N ARG A 244 -12.48 -7.29 -5.68
CA ARG A 244 -13.07 -6.09 -5.06
C ARG A 244 -12.09 -5.36 -4.13
N PRO A 245 -10.97 -4.84 -4.65
CA PRO A 245 -9.99 -4.09 -3.85
C PRO A 245 -10.60 -2.83 -3.22
N ASP A 246 -11.63 -2.25 -3.83
CA ASP A 246 -12.37 -1.10 -3.28
C ASP A 246 -13.08 -1.44 -1.96
N ILE A 247 -13.62 -2.67 -1.83
CA ILE A 247 -14.24 -3.16 -0.59
C ILE A 247 -13.16 -3.48 0.45
N ILE A 248 -12.10 -4.21 0.04
CA ILE A 248 -10.98 -4.56 0.94
C ILE A 248 -10.43 -3.32 1.63
N VAL A 249 -10.11 -2.27 0.86
CA VAL A 249 -9.52 -1.04 1.40
C VAL A 249 -10.51 -0.29 2.31
N ARG A 250 -11.81 -0.26 1.98
CA ARG A 250 -12.83 0.39 2.81
C ARG A 250 -13.03 -0.32 4.14
N VAL A 251 -13.13 -1.66 4.13
CA VAL A 251 -13.29 -2.45 5.36
C VAL A 251 -12.03 -2.33 6.21
N PHE A 252 -10.84 -2.46 5.61
CA PHE A 252 -9.59 -2.27 6.33
C PHE A 252 -9.50 -0.88 6.97
N ASN A 253 -9.89 0.20 6.25
CA ASN A 253 -9.88 1.55 6.82
C ASN A 253 -10.79 1.67 8.05
N LYS A 254 -11.97 1.04 8.01
CA LYS A 254 -12.89 1.01 9.16
C LYS A 254 -12.31 0.23 10.33
N LYS A 255 -11.75 -0.95 10.08
CA LYS A 255 -11.10 -1.78 11.12
C LYS A 255 -9.86 -1.11 11.71
N LEU A 256 -9.08 -0.41 10.89
CA LEU A 256 -7.93 0.36 11.36
C LEU A 256 -8.39 1.52 12.25
N LYS A 257 -9.45 2.24 11.88
CA LYS A 257 -10.01 3.29 12.74
C LYS A 257 -10.49 2.73 14.08
N GLU A 258 -11.20 1.60 14.05
CA GLU A 258 -11.64 0.90 15.27
C GLU A 258 -10.44 0.49 16.14
N LEU A 259 -9.39 -0.07 15.55
CA LEU A 259 -8.12 -0.39 16.25
C LEU A 259 -7.49 0.85 16.90
N LEU A 260 -7.47 1.98 16.21
CA LEU A 260 -6.92 3.22 16.75
C LEU A 260 -7.79 3.79 17.88
N GLU A 261 -9.12 3.68 17.79
CA GLU A 261 -10.02 4.08 18.89
C GLU A 261 -9.82 3.20 20.12
N ASP A 262 -9.70 1.90 19.91
CA ASP A 262 -9.35 0.91 20.92
C ASP A 262 -8.04 1.23 21.64
N ILE A 263 -7.00 1.58 20.89
CA ILE A 263 -5.70 1.94 21.46
C ILE A 263 -5.77 3.29 22.20
N PHE A 264 -6.36 4.32 21.60
CA PHE A 264 -6.25 5.70 22.09
C PHE A 264 -7.35 6.10 23.08
N LYS A 265 -8.57 5.61 22.91
CA LYS A 265 -9.72 5.96 23.75
C LYS A 265 -9.98 4.89 24.82
N HIS A 266 -9.89 3.62 24.45
CA HIS A 266 -10.11 2.51 25.39
C HIS A 266 -8.84 2.10 26.13
N GLY A 267 -7.68 2.66 25.78
CA GLY A 267 -6.46 2.57 26.58
C GLY A 267 -5.91 1.15 26.71
N ILE A 268 -6.02 0.32 25.65
CA ILE A 268 -5.57 -1.08 25.67
C ILE A 268 -4.13 -1.24 26.15
N PHE A 269 -3.25 -0.31 25.77
CA PHE A 269 -1.85 -0.28 26.17
C PHE A 269 -1.56 0.82 27.20
N GLY A 270 -2.60 1.39 27.82
CA GLY A 270 -2.54 2.61 28.62
C GLY A 270 -2.60 3.89 27.79
N THR A 271 -2.15 5.01 28.37
CA THR A 271 -2.26 6.34 27.78
C THR A 271 -1.17 6.58 26.73
N VAL A 272 -1.60 6.90 25.51
CA VAL A 272 -0.71 7.20 24.37
C VAL A 272 -0.47 8.71 24.27
N LEU A 273 0.79 9.15 24.35
CA LEU A 273 1.19 10.55 24.18
C LEU A 273 1.38 10.93 22.70
N ALA A 274 1.88 9.99 21.90
CA ALA A 274 2.22 10.22 20.50
C ALA A 274 2.16 8.90 19.71
N TYR A 275 1.74 8.98 18.45
CA TYR A 275 1.71 7.84 17.55
C TYR A 275 2.12 8.24 16.13
N ILE A 276 2.73 7.31 15.41
CA ILE A 276 3.10 7.47 14.00
C ILE A 276 2.65 6.19 13.30
N TYR A 277 1.98 6.31 12.15
CA TYR A 277 1.68 5.13 11.36
C TYR A 277 1.79 5.39 9.86
N VAL A 278 2.08 4.33 9.12
CA VAL A 278 2.03 4.30 7.65
C VAL A 278 1.20 3.11 7.20
N ILE A 279 0.57 3.24 6.04
CA ILE A 279 -0.15 2.14 5.38
C ILE A 279 0.65 1.78 4.13
N GLU A 280 1.02 0.51 4.04
CA GLU A 280 1.67 -0.09 2.88
C GLU A 280 0.72 -1.12 2.26
N PHE A 281 0.76 -1.23 0.94
CA PHE A 281 0.16 -2.36 0.23
C PHE A 281 1.27 -3.37 -0.01
N GLN A 282 1.27 -4.47 0.75
CA GLN A 282 2.28 -5.50 0.57
C GLN A 282 2.14 -6.12 -0.83
N LYS A 283 3.19 -6.78 -1.32
CA LYS A 283 3.24 -7.40 -2.67
C LYS A 283 2.08 -8.35 -3.02
N ARG A 284 1.26 -8.76 -2.04
CA ARG A 284 0.06 -9.60 -2.20
C ARG A 284 -1.25 -8.79 -2.16
N GLY A 285 -1.18 -7.48 -2.43
CA GLY A 285 -2.33 -6.57 -2.59
C GLY A 285 -3.06 -6.14 -1.31
N LEU A 286 -2.88 -6.83 -0.17
CA LEU A 286 -3.61 -6.50 1.05
C LEU A 286 -3.02 -5.25 1.76
N PRO A 287 -3.87 -4.31 2.21
CA PRO A 287 -3.45 -3.20 3.04
C PRO A 287 -2.84 -3.69 4.36
N HIS A 288 -1.77 -3.02 4.76
CA HIS A 288 -1.02 -3.31 5.97
C HIS A 288 -0.63 -2.00 6.66
N ALA A 289 -0.95 -1.87 7.94
CA ALA A 289 -0.53 -0.70 8.73
C ALA A 289 0.68 -1.06 9.58
N HIS A 290 1.64 -0.14 9.65
CA HIS A 290 2.73 -0.13 10.62
C HIS A 290 2.51 1.03 11.58
N ILE A 291 2.40 0.77 12.88
CA ILE A 291 2.00 1.75 13.90
C ILE A 291 3.06 1.75 15.01
N LEU A 292 3.58 2.93 15.35
CA LEU A 292 4.44 3.16 16.51
C LEU A 292 3.68 3.94 17.56
N LEU A 293 3.78 3.51 18.82
CA LEU A 293 3.14 4.15 19.96
C LEU A 293 4.18 4.63 20.97
N THR A 294 4.01 5.83 21.50
CA THR A 294 4.77 6.38 22.62
C THR A 294 3.81 6.57 23.79
N LEU A 295 4.08 5.86 24.88
CA LEU A 295 3.23 5.80 26.07
C LEU A 295 3.69 6.81 27.12
N ASP A 296 2.77 7.23 27.99
CA ASP A 296 3.10 8.08 29.13
C ASP A 296 3.95 7.36 30.20
N SER A 297 4.39 8.09 31.23
CA SER A 297 5.30 7.54 32.24
C SER A 297 4.72 6.39 33.05
N GLU A 298 3.41 6.40 33.28
CA GLU A 298 2.66 5.44 34.08
C GLU A 298 2.33 4.18 33.29
N SER A 299 2.11 4.31 31.98
CA SER A 299 1.80 3.22 31.06
C SER A 299 3.05 2.58 30.43
N LYS A 300 4.25 3.06 30.76
CA LYS A 300 5.50 2.55 30.20
C LYS A 300 5.71 1.08 30.57
N ILE A 301 5.94 0.26 29.55
CA ILE A 301 6.39 -1.13 29.67
C ILE A 301 7.86 -1.11 30.14
N ARG A 302 8.11 -1.53 31.38
CA ARG A 302 9.44 -1.47 32.00
C ARG A 302 9.96 -2.83 32.39
N ILE A 303 9.10 -3.68 32.93
CA ILE A 303 9.48 -4.98 33.46
C ILE A 303 8.89 -6.12 32.65
N LYS A 304 9.44 -7.34 32.82
CA LYS A 304 8.94 -8.55 32.15
C LYS A 304 7.43 -8.76 32.30
N ASP A 305 6.86 -8.45 33.46
CA ASP A 305 5.42 -8.64 33.71
C ASP A 305 4.56 -7.66 32.88
N ASP A 306 5.05 -6.45 32.63
CA ASP A 306 4.38 -5.50 31.73
C ASP A 306 4.39 -6.00 30.29
N ILE A 307 5.49 -6.64 29.88
CA ILE A 307 5.62 -7.21 28.53
C ILE A 307 4.62 -8.34 28.37
N ASP A 308 4.63 -9.31 29.29
CA ASP A 308 3.80 -10.50 29.25
C ASP A 308 2.30 -10.18 29.40
N LYS A 309 1.96 -9.05 30.03
CA LYS A 309 0.59 -8.52 30.08
C LYS A 309 0.04 -8.19 28.69
N PHE A 310 0.88 -7.69 27.78
CA PHE A 310 0.44 -7.19 26.47
C PHE A 310 0.86 -8.06 25.29
N VAL A 311 1.93 -8.84 25.42
CA VAL A 311 2.55 -9.59 24.34
C VAL A 311 2.68 -11.05 24.74
N SER A 312 2.16 -11.93 23.89
CA SER A 312 2.36 -13.37 23.94
C SER A 312 3.09 -13.85 22.69
N THR A 313 3.91 -14.88 22.86
CA THR A 313 4.57 -15.62 21.77
C THR A 313 4.35 -17.12 21.89
N GLU A 314 3.25 -17.52 22.51
CA GLU A 314 2.90 -18.92 22.75
C GLU A 314 1.56 -19.27 22.09
N PHE A 315 1.39 -20.53 21.71
CA PHE A 315 0.08 -21.07 21.39
C PHE A 315 -0.78 -21.06 22.65
N PRO A 316 -2.02 -20.52 22.60
CA PRO A 316 -2.98 -20.66 23.68
C PRO A 316 -3.34 -22.13 23.91
N ASP A 317 -3.70 -22.49 25.13
CA ASP A 317 -4.25 -23.82 25.40
C ASP A 317 -5.65 -23.95 24.75
N PRO A 318 -5.85 -24.89 23.79
CA PRO A 318 -7.14 -25.08 23.13
C PRO A 318 -8.27 -25.51 24.08
N CYS A 319 -7.96 -26.09 25.24
CA CYS A 319 -8.95 -26.41 26.27
C CYS A 319 -9.50 -25.16 26.95
N THR A 320 -8.73 -24.06 26.98
CA THR A 320 -9.12 -22.81 27.66
C THR A 320 -9.61 -21.73 26.70
N ASP A 321 -8.97 -21.56 25.55
CA ASP A 321 -9.34 -20.56 24.54
C ASP A 321 -9.11 -21.11 23.12
N LEU A 322 -10.00 -22.01 22.71
CA LEU A 322 -9.99 -22.61 21.37
C LEU A 322 -10.03 -21.55 20.26
N ARG A 323 -10.77 -20.45 20.47
CA ARG A 323 -10.90 -19.38 19.47
C ARG A 323 -9.57 -18.69 19.25
N LEU A 324 -8.90 -18.26 20.32
CA LEU A 324 -7.58 -17.63 20.19
C LEU A 324 -6.56 -18.62 19.61
N PHE A 325 -6.59 -19.88 20.02
CA PHE A 325 -5.72 -20.92 19.47
C PHE A 325 -5.85 -21.05 17.95
N GLN A 326 -7.08 -21.09 17.43
CA GLN A 326 -7.34 -21.12 15.99
C GLN A 326 -6.82 -19.87 15.27
N ILE A 327 -7.02 -18.69 15.85
CA ILE A 327 -6.54 -17.42 15.27
C ILE A 327 -5.01 -17.38 15.26
N VAL A 328 -4.35 -17.75 16.35
CA VAL A 328 -2.88 -17.78 16.46
C VAL A 328 -2.29 -18.77 15.46
N THR A 329 -2.88 -19.97 15.37
CA THR A 329 -2.48 -21.01 14.40
C THR A 329 -2.58 -20.53 12.96
N LYS A 330 -3.66 -19.82 12.63
CA LYS A 330 -3.91 -19.32 11.27
C LYS A 330 -3.07 -18.09 10.92
N CYS A 331 -2.93 -17.15 11.84
CA CYS A 331 -2.49 -15.79 11.54
C CYS A 331 -1.16 -15.40 12.18
N MET A 332 -0.71 -16.06 13.24
CA MET A 332 0.47 -15.64 14.00
C MET A 332 1.61 -16.65 13.97
N VAL A 333 1.62 -17.54 13.00
CA VAL A 333 2.72 -18.49 12.80
C VAL A 333 3.63 -17.98 11.69
N HIS A 334 4.92 -17.89 11.99
CA HIS A 334 5.92 -17.65 10.96
C HIS A 334 5.96 -18.82 9.99
N GLY A 335 5.88 -18.54 8.68
CA GLY A 335 5.92 -19.58 7.66
C GLY A 335 7.20 -20.41 7.78
N PRO A 336 7.11 -21.76 7.77
CA PRO A 336 8.29 -22.61 7.93
C PRO A 336 9.42 -22.24 6.97
N CYS A 337 10.63 -22.20 7.50
CA CYS A 337 11.86 -21.81 6.82
C CYS A 337 13.04 -22.61 7.39
N GLY A 338 14.27 -22.31 6.94
CA GLY A 338 15.45 -23.02 7.39
C GLY A 338 15.48 -24.44 6.86
N THR A 339 15.82 -25.40 7.71
CA THR A 339 15.86 -26.82 7.38
C THR A 339 14.48 -27.40 7.05
N ILE A 340 13.41 -26.83 7.60
CA ILE A 340 12.03 -27.28 7.35
C ILE A 340 11.56 -26.88 5.94
N ASN A 341 12.06 -25.76 5.42
CA ASN A 341 11.75 -25.29 4.08
C ASN A 341 12.84 -24.34 3.56
N ILE A 342 13.82 -24.89 2.84
CA ILE A 342 14.96 -24.13 2.32
C ILE A 342 14.55 -23.14 1.22
N ASN A 343 13.43 -23.38 0.55
CA ASN A 343 12.88 -22.55 -0.53
C ASN A 343 11.97 -21.43 -0.01
N SER A 344 11.88 -21.25 1.31
CA SER A 344 11.06 -20.21 1.91
C SER A 344 11.54 -18.82 1.50
N PRO A 345 10.64 -17.87 1.18
CA PRO A 345 11.03 -16.48 0.86
C PRO A 345 11.68 -15.75 2.04
N PHE A 346 11.65 -16.36 3.23
CA PHE A 346 12.31 -15.87 4.43
C PHE A 346 13.78 -16.30 4.53
N MET A 347 14.30 -17.07 3.57
CA MET A 347 15.71 -17.48 3.53
C MET A 347 16.59 -16.43 2.84
N ARG A 348 17.70 -16.08 3.48
CA ARG A 348 18.79 -15.28 2.91
C ARG A 348 20.11 -15.88 3.40
N ASP A 349 21.03 -16.16 2.49
CA ASP A 349 22.35 -16.73 2.79
C ASP A 349 22.28 -18.01 3.66
N GLY A 350 21.31 -18.89 3.37
CA GLY A 350 21.12 -20.15 4.10
C GLY A 350 20.50 -20.02 5.48
N GLN A 351 20.12 -18.81 5.92
CA GLN A 351 19.49 -18.57 7.23
C GLN A 351 18.16 -17.81 7.09
N CYS A 352 17.27 -17.98 8.06
CA CYS A 352 16.07 -17.14 8.12
C CYS A 352 16.47 -15.70 8.45
N TRP A 353 16.10 -14.74 7.60
CA TRP A 353 16.43 -13.32 7.85
C TRP A 353 15.69 -12.72 9.06
N LYS A 354 14.60 -13.36 9.50
CA LYS A 354 13.89 -13.05 10.76
C LYS A 354 14.40 -13.87 11.94
N SER A 355 15.41 -14.72 11.74
CA SER A 355 16.02 -15.61 12.75
C SER A 355 14.99 -16.51 13.43
N PHE A 356 14.14 -17.16 12.63
CA PHE A 356 13.28 -18.27 13.06
C PHE A 356 13.95 -19.63 12.74
N PRO A 357 13.70 -20.67 13.54
CA PRO A 357 12.94 -20.65 14.80
C PRO A 357 13.66 -19.86 15.90
N LYS A 358 12.89 -19.23 16.80
CA LYS A 358 13.45 -18.57 18.00
C LYS A 358 13.94 -19.60 19.02
N GLN A 359 14.69 -19.18 20.03
CA GLN A 359 15.07 -20.05 21.13
C GLN A 359 13.89 -20.20 22.11
N PHE A 360 13.82 -21.34 22.79
CA PHE A 360 12.93 -21.49 23.94
C PHE A 360 13.45 -20.67 25.12
N LYS A 361 12.51 -20.12 25.90
CA LYS A 361 12.77 -19.36 27.12
C LYS A 361 11.58 -19.51 28.05
N ASP A 362 11.84 -19.90 29.29
CA ASP A 362 10.77 -20.10 30.28
C ASP A 362 10.21 -18.78 30.82
N ASP A 363 11.03 -17.73 30.85
CA ASP A 363 10.69 -16.39 31.27
C ASP A 363 11.12 -15.35 30.24
N THR A 364 10.39 -14.24 30.16
CA THR A 364 10.78 -13.09 29.34
C THR A 364 12.02 -12.43 29.95
N GLU A 365 13.04 -12.20 29.12
CA GLU A 365 14.27 -11.50 29.51
C GLU A 365 14.29 -10.07 28.95
N GLU A 366 14.54 -9.12 29.86
CA GLU A 366 14.77 -7.72 29.51
C GLU A 366 16.13 -7.58 28.83
N ASN A 367 16.15 -7.04 27.61
CA ASN A 367 17.40 -6.80 26.90
C ASN A 367 17.75 -5.32 26.98
N VAL A 368 18.74 -4.98 27.82
CA VAL A 368 19.18 -3.59 28.08
C VAL A 368 19.59 -2.85 26.79
N ASN A 369 20.04 -3.59 25.76
CA ASN A 369 20.55 -3.04 24.50
C ASN A 369 19.76 -3.49 23.24
N GLY A 370 18.62 -4.18 23.41
CA GLY A 370 17.93 -4.85 22.30
C GLY A 370 16.43 -5.06 22.52
N TYR A 371 15.81 -5.78 21.58
CA TYR A 371 14.42 -6.25 21.75
C TYR A 371 14.39 -7.26 22.90
N PRO A 372 13.31 -7.28 23.71
CA PRO A 372 13.18 -8.29 24.76
C PRO A 372 13.16 -9.68 24.14
N ILE A 373 13.70 -10.65 24.88
CA ILE A 373 13.59 -12.06 24.51
C ILE A 373 12.30 -12.57 25.17
N TYR A 374 11.24 -12.68 24.37
CA TYR A 374 9.93 -13.11 24.87
C TYR A 374 9.94 -14.56 25.33
N ARG A 375 9.15 -14.83 26.39
CA ARG A 375 8.83 -16.18 26.85
C ARG A 375 8.28 -17.06 25.73
N ARG A 376 8.91 -18.22 25.56
CA ARG A 376 8.52 -19.29 24.63
C ARG A 376 8.81 -20.61 25.32
N ARG A 377 7.87 -21.16 26.09
CA ARG A 377 8.06 -22.45 26.77
C ARG A 377 7.98 -23.59 25.78
N ALA A 378 8.70 -24.66 26.08
CA ALA A 378 8.56 -25.91 25.36
C ALA A 378 7.22 -26.55 25.74
N THR A 379 6.37 -26.77 24.73
CA THR A 379 5.07 -27.44 24.86
C THR A 379 4.94 -28.50 23.78
N GLU A 380 3.81 -29.20 23.76
CA GLU A 380 3.49 -30.12 22.68
C GLU A 380 3.50 -29.43 21.31
N LEU A 381 3.81 -30.21 20.28
CA LEU A 381 3.82 -29.73 18.90
C LEU A 381 2.39 -29.50 18.40
N VAL A 382 2.19 -28.39 17.70
CA VAL A 382 0.94 -28.01 17.07
C VAL A 382 1.03 -28.25 15.57
N GLN A 383 0.00 -28.88 15.01
CA GLN A 383 -0.11 -29.08 13.57
C GLN A 383 -0.63 -27.81 12.89
N VAL A 384 0.17 -27.23 12.01
CA VAL A 384 -0.16 -26.03 11.22
C VAL A 384 0.03 -26.34 9.74
N GLY A 385 -1.09 -26.59 9.06
CA GLY A 385 -1.08 -27.12 7.70
C GLY A 385 -0.44 -28.51 7.66
N LYS A 386 0.67 -28.64 6.94
CA LYS A 386 1.44 -29.89 6.82
C LYS A 386 2.64 -29.98 7.77
N TYR A 387 2.81 -29.00 8.65
CA TYR A 387 4.00 -28.85 9.47
C TYR A 387 3.66 -29.00 10.96
N SER A 388 4.50 -29.75 11.67
CA SER A 388 4.45 -29.86 13.13
C SER A 388 5.42 -28.84 13.73
N ILE A 389 4.90 -27.84 14.43
CA ILE A 389 5.68 -26.69 14.94
C ILE A 389 5.36 -26.39 16.39
N ASP A 390 6.22 -25.62 17.05
CA ASP A 390 6.08 -25.21 18.46
C ASP A 390 6.10 -23.69 18.63
N ASN A 391 6.09 -23.24 19.89
CA ASN A 391 6.13 -21.83 20.28
C ASN A 391 7.31 -21.04 19.68
N ARG A 392 8.38 -21.67 19.18
CA ARG A 392 9.51 -20.95 18.53
C ARG A 392 9.12 -20.28 17.22
N TRP A 393 7.99 -20.67 16.64
CA TRP A 393 7.48 -20.16 15.36
C TRP A 393 6.40 -19.08 15.51
N VAL A 394 5.90 -18.86 16.72
CA VAL A 394 4.81 -17.90 16.97
C VAL A 394 5.35 -16.46 16.92
N VAL A 395 4.68 -15.61 16.17
CA VAL A 395 4.97 -14.18 16.04
C VAL A 395 4.33 -13.44 17.23
N PRO A 396 5.00 -12.45 17.85
CA PRO A 396 4.46 -11.69 18.98
C PRO A 396 3.07 -11.11 18.73
N TYR A 397 2.13 -11.29 19.65
CA TYR A 397 0.76 -10.81 19.49
C TYR A 397 0.12 -10.37 20.80
N ASN A 398 -0.94 -9.58 20.70
CA ASN A 398 -1.82 -9.29 21.83
C ASN A 398 -3.11 -10.15 21.76
N PRO A 399 -3.41 -10.99 22.78
CA PRO A 399 -4.57 -11.89 22.78
C PRO A 399 -5.91 -11.19 22.54
N TRP A 400 -6.11 -10.01 23.13
CA TRP A 400 -7.36 -9.27 23.03
C TRP A 400 -7.57 -8.72 21.61
N LEU A 401 -6.53 -8.11 21.04
CA LEU A 401 -6.56 -7.58 19.67
C LEU A 401 -6.86 -8.69 18.66
N LEU A 402 -6.21 -9.84 18.78
CA LEU A 402 -6.47 -10.97 17.87
C LEU A 402 -7.92 -11.46 17.95
N LYS A 403 -8.47 -11.61 19.16
CA LYS A 403 -9.87 -12.04 19.31
C LYS A 403 -10.86 -11.04 18.71
N LYS A 404 -10.62 -9.73 18.91
CA LYS A 404 -11.49 -8.68 18.38
C LYS A 404 -11.43 -8.58 16.86
N PHE A 405 -10.22 -8.52 16.30
CA PHE A 405 -10.02 -8.23 14.88
C PHE A 405 -9.91 -9.47 14.00
N ASN A 406 -9.65 -10.66 14.55
CA ASN A 406 -9.48 -11.91 13.79
C ASN A 406 -8.56 -11.70 12.57
N ALA A 407 -7.34 -11.24 12.81
CA ALA A 407 -6.42 -10.85 11.75
C ALA A 407 -4.96 -11.00 12.22
N HIS A 408 -4.02 -10.94 11.28
CA HIS A 408 -2.60 -10.91 11.61
C HIS A 408 -2.25 -9.55 12.22
N ILE A 409 -2.09 -9.51 13.55
CA ILE A 409 -1.66 -8.32 14.30
C ILE A 409 -0.41 -8.66 15.10
N ASN A 410 0.75 -8.20 14.62
CA ASN A 410 2.02 -8.31 15.35
C ASN A 410 2.11 -7.18 16.37
N VAL A 411 2.55 -7.49 17.60
CA VAL A 411 2.79 -6.48 18.65
C VAL A 411 4.16 -6.73 19.26
N GLU A 412 5.07 -5.78 19.07
CA GLU A 412 6.44 -5.86 19.56
C GLU A 412 6.77 -4.67 20.46
N VAL A 413 7.51 -4.92 21.54
CA VAL A 413 8.11 -3.86 22.36
C VAL A 413 9.31 -3.27 21.62
N CYS A 414 9.33 -1.95 21.50
CA CYS A 414 10.38 -1.22 20.81
C CYS A 414 11.62 -1.06 21.69
N ALA A 415 12.74 -1.58 21.20
CA ALA A 415 14.04 -1.37 21.85
C ALA A 415 14.65 0.02 21.56
N SER A 416 14.50 0.50 20.31
CA SER A 416 15.27 1.63 19.79
C SER A 416 14.50 2.49 18.79
N VAL A 417 15.02 3.69 18.54
CA VAL A 417 14.54 4.60 17.48
C VAL A 417 14.73 4.03 16.06
N LYS A 418 15.41 2.89 15.88
CA LYS A 418 15.53 2.22 14.58
C LYS A 418 14.16 1.84 14.00
N SER A 419 13.15 1.60 14.84
CA SER A 419 11.77 1.32 14.38
C SER A 419 11.17 2.50 13.59
N VAL A 420 11.58 3.74 13.90
CA VAL A 420 11.18 4.94 13.15
C VAL A 420 11.85 4.96 11.78
N LYS A 421 13.15 4.63 11.72
CA LYS A 421 13.84 4.45 10.42
C LYS A 421 13.20 3.32 9.61
N TYR A 422 12.74 2.25 10.26
CA TYR A 422 12.09 1.13 9.60
C TYR A 422 10.79 1.56 8.89
N LEU A 423 9.90 2.34 9.54
CA LEU A 423 8.69 2.90 8.89
C LEU A 423 9.02 3.60 7.57
N TYR A 424 10.08 4.42 7.56
CA TYR A 424 10.44 5.22 6.40
C TYR A 424 11.40 4.54 5.42
N MET A 425 12.07 3.45 5.81
CA MET A 425 12.87 2.61 4.89
C MET A 425 11.98 1.84 3.92
N TYR A 426 10.82 1.34 4.35
CA TYR A 426 9.89 0.60 3.49
C TYR A 426 9.28 1.50 2.42
N THR A 427 8.88 2.71 2.80
CA THR A 427 8.42 3.73 1.86
C THR A 427 9.51 4.23 0.90
N LYS A 428 10.80 4.23 1.31
CA LYS A 428 11.92 4.68 0.46
C LYS A 428 12.40 3.59 -0.49
N ASN A 429 12.29 2.31 -0.11
CA ASN A 429 12.70 1.16 -0.92
C ASN A 429 11.74 0.83 -2.06
N MET A 430 10.51 1.37 -2.07
CA MET A 430 9.63 1.32 -3.24
C MET A 430 10.06 2.25 -4.39
N MET A 431 11.02 3.16 -4.15
CA MET A 431 11.44 4.17 -5.13
C MET A 431 12.92 4.14 -5.52
N LYS A 432 13.70 3.18 -5.00
CA LYS A 432 15.04 2.94 -5.54
C LYS A 432 14.92 1.94 -6.68
N PRO A 433 15.36 2.28 -7.91
CA PRO A 433 15.80 1.24 -8.82
C PRO A 433 16.86 0.46 -8.06
N ARG A 434 16.69 -0.86 -7.96
CA ARG A 434 17.80 -1.71 -7.51
C ARG A 434 18.90 -1.51 -8.54
N SER A 435 19.94 -0.78 -8.17
CA SER A 435 21.13 -0.63 -8.99
C SER A 435 21.87 -1.96 -9.01
N LYS A 436 21.86 -2.57 -10.20
CA LYS A 436 22.59 -3.75 -10.68
C LYS A 436 22.13 -5.10 -10.13
#